data_AF-A0AAD5N6N3-F1
#
_entry.id   AF-A0AAD5N6N3-F1
#
_cell.length_a   1.000
_cell.length_b   1.000
_cell.length_c   1.000
_cell.angle_alpha   90.00
_cell.angle_beta   90.00
_cell.angle_gamma   90.00
#
_symmetry.space_group_name_H-M   'P 1'
#
loop_
_entity.id
_entity.type
_entity.pdbx_description
1 polymer ?
#
loop_
_entity_poly.entity_id
_entity_poly.type
_entity_poly.pdbx_seq_one_letter_code
_entity_poly.pdbx_strand_id
1 'polypeptide(L)'
;VSLEPDHFEAWNNLSSAYIKLGQKERARKILQEALKFNYEHPKVWENFLLLCVDTAQFDQAINAFHRLFDLNKQQKDDEVLDILTSNVLRMCKEADDEAARDQAVQLKGKLLNLFGRLSASQTLSSDAWQLYASLKRPSDASQC
;
A
#
# COMPACT_ATOMS: atom_id res chain seq x y z
N VAL A 1 25.72 -1.34 -28.67
CA VAL A 1 25.59 -0.47 -27.48
C VAL A 1 24.61 -1.17 -26.56
N SER A 2 25.11 -1.72 -25.45
CA SER A 2 24.33 -2.52 -24.51
C SER A 2 23.45 -1.59 -23.67
N LEU A 3 22.13 -1.70 -23.80
CA LEU A 3 21.18 -0.89 -23.05
C LEU A 3 20.80 -1.59 -21.74
N GLU A 4 21.73 -1.65 -20.79
CA GLU A 4 21.44 -1.96 -19.38
C GLU A 4 22.41 -1.11 -18.55
N PRO A 5 21.94 -0.25 -17.60
CA PRO A 5 21.21 -0.68 -16.38
C PRO A 5 20.07 0.27 -15.91
N ASP A 6 19.59 1.22 -16.71
CA ASP A 6 18.89 2.42 -16.19
C ASP A 6 17.37 2.51 -16.45
N HIS A 7 16.72 1.38 -16.71
CA HIS A 7 15.30 1.38 -17.12
C HIS A 7 14.37 1.83 -15.98
N PHE A 8 14.72 1.56 -14.72
CA PHE A 8 13.91 1.97 -13.56
C PHE A 8 13.84 3.49 -13.40
N GLU A 9 14.96 4.21 -13.59
CA GLU A 9 14.98 5.66 -13.43
C GLU A 9 14.07 6.35 -14.45
N ALA A 10 14.02 5.81 -15.67
CA ALA A 10 13.08 6.26 -16.69
C ALA A 10 11.62 6.04 -16.25
N TRP A 11 11.28 4.85 -15.74
CA TRP A 11 9.93 4.57 -15.23
C TRP A 11 9.55 5.46 -14.05
N ASN A 12 10.49 5.70 -13.13
CA ASN A 12 10.30 6.57 -11.97
C ASN A 12 10.07 8.03 -12.36
N ASN A 13 10.93 8.56 -13.23
CA ASN A 13 10.80 9.92 -13.74
C ASN A 13 9.48 10.10 -14.50
N LEU A 14 9.09 9.08 -15.28
CA LEU A 14 7.86 9.10 -16.05
C LEU A 14 6.61 9.01 -15.14
N SER A 15 6.57 8.10 -14.16
CA SER A 15 5.46 8.00 -13.21
C SER A 15 5.33 9.27 -12.37
N SER A 16 6.45 9.81 -11.89
CA SER A 16 6.50 11.05 -11.13
C SER A 16 6.01 12.25 -11.96
N ALA A 17 6.39 12.34 -13.23
CA ALA A 17 5.90 13.37 -14.14
C ALA A 17 4.38 13.26 -14.34
N TYR A 18 3.85 12.05 -14.58
CA TYR A 18 2.40 11.86 -14.72
C TYR A 18 1.62 12.17 -13.43
N ILE A 19 2.17 11.84 -12.25
CA ILE A 19 1.57 12.22 -10.95
C ILE A 19 1.51 13.74 -10.82
N LYS A 20 2.62 14.44 -11.11
CA LYS A 20 2.68 15.93 -11.07
C LYS A 20 1.74 16.59 -12.08
N LEU A 21 1.49 15.95 -13.21
CA LEU A 21 0.54 16.39 -14.24
C LEU A 21 -0.91 16.04 -13.90
N GLY A 22 -1.19 15.42 -12.75
CA GLY A 22 -2.54 14.97 -12.35
C GLY A 22 -3.05 13.76 -13.12
N GLN A 23 -2.23 13.17 -13.99
CA GLN A 23 -2.58 12.05 -14.86
C GLN A 23 -2.31 10.71 -14.17
N LYS A 24 -2.85 10.52 -12.97
CA LYS A 24 -2.58 9.37 -12.09
C LYS A 24 -2.90 8.01 -12.75
N GLU A 25 -3.95 7.93 -13.58
CA GLU A 25 -4.29 6.71 -14.31
C GLU A 25 -3.24 6.31 -15.36
N ARG A 26 -2.59 7.28 -16.00
CA ARG A 26 -1.49 7.00 -16.94
C ARG A 26 -0.25 6.53 -16.18
N ALA A 27 0.06 7.19 -15.05
CA ALA A 27 1.13 6.74 -14.16
C ALA A 27 0.92 5.27 -13.73
N ARG A 28 -0.33 4.89 -13.43
CA ARG A 28 -0.69 3.51 -13.05
C ARG A 28 -0.40 2.50 -14.16
N LYS A 29 -0.87 2.77 -15.38
CA LYS A 29 -0.61 1.89 -16.53
C LYS A 29 0.88 1.68 -16.76
N ILE A 30 1.65 2.76 -16.65
CA ILE A 30 3.10 2.75 -16.84
C ILE A 30 3.80 1.93 -15.76
N LEU A 31 3.44 2.10 -14.49
CA LEU A 31 4.00 1.30 -13.42
C LEU A 31 3.58 -0.18 -13.53
N GLN A 32 2.35 -0.46 -13.98
CA GLN A 32 1.91 -1.84 -14.26
C GLN A 32 2.71 -2.47 -15.42
N GLU A 33 3.04 -1.71 -16.46
CA GLU A 33 3.93 -2.18 -17.53
C GLU A 33 5.35 -2.40 -17.00
N ALA A 34 5.88 -1.46 -16.22
CA ALA A 34 7.19 -1.60 -15.58
C ALA A 34 7.26 -2.87 -14.71
N LEU A 35 6.20 -3.18 -13.96
CA LEU A 35 6.08 -4.42 -13.16
C LEU A 35 6.01 -5.69 -14.02
N LYS A 36 5.56 -5.62 -15.28
CA LYS A 36 5.61 -6.77 -16.21
C LYS A 36 7.03 -7.04 -16.71
N PHE A 37 7.82 -5.99 -16.91
CA PHE A 37 9.19 -6.13 -17.39
C PHE A 37 10.18 -6.42 -16.27
N ASN A 38 10.00 -5.80 -15.10
CA ASN A 38 10.91 -5.94 -13.98
C ASN A 38 10.15 -6.12 -12.66
N TYR A 39 9.53 -7.29 -12.53
CA TYR A 39 8.66 -7.66 -11.41
C TYR A 39 9.39 -7.69 -10.06
N GLU A 40 10.69 -7.99 -10.04
CA GLU A 40 11.43 -8.15 -8.78
C GLU A 40 12.10 -6.86 -8.32
N HIS A 41 11.94 -5.75 -9.07
CA HIS A 41 12.61 -4.49 -8.75
C HIS A 41 11.88 -3.74 -7.62
N PRO A 42 12.46 -3.64 -6.40
CA PRO A 42 11.74 -3.09 -5.24
C PRO A 42 11.29 -1.65 -5.47
N LYS A 43 12.14 -0.88 -6.13
CA LYS A 43 11.96 0.53 -6.46
C LYS A 43 10.71 0.76 -7.36
N VAL A 44 10.34 -0.21 -8.21
CA VAL A 44 9.08 -0.13 -9.01
C VAL A 44 7.87 -0.33 -8.10
N TRP A 45 7.94 -1.29 -7.18
CA TRP A 45 6.91 -1.53 -6.19
C TRP A 45 6.71 -0.37 -5.23
N GLU A 46 7.78 0.34 -4.85
CA GLU A 46 7.66 1.57 -4.03
C GLU A 46 6.84 2.63 -4.74
N ASN A 47 7.18 2.93 -6.00
CA ASN A 47 6.43 3.92 -6.78
C ASN A 47 4.98 3.50 -7.00
N PHE A 48 4.76 2.19 -7.20
CA PHE A 48 3.41 1.64 -7.32
C PHE A 48 2.63 1.77 -6.01
N LEU A 49 3.25 1.47 -4.87
CA LEU A 49 2.67 1.63 -3.54
C LEU A 49 2.27 3.09 -3.28
N LEU A 50 3.19 4.04 -3.50
CA LEU A 50 2.94 5.47 -3.31
C LEU A 50 1.80 5.96 -4.21
N LEU A 51 1.78 5.56 -5.49
CA LEU A 51 0.68 5.89 -6.39
C LEU A 51 -0.66 5.30 -5.91
N CYS A 52 -0.67 4.06 -5.43
CA CYS A 52 -1.87 3.43 -4.89
C CYS A 52 -2.40 4.18 -3.66
N VAL A 53 -1.51 4.60 -2.76
CA VAL A 53 -1.86 5.44 -1.61
C VAL A 53 -2.43 6.78 -2.06
N ASP A 54 -1.77 7.47 -2.99
CA ASP A 54 -2.20 8.76 -3.56
C ASP A 54 -3.53 8.71 -4.32
N THR A 55 -3.94 7.52 -4.77
CA THR A 55 -5.20 7.28 -5.49
C THR A 55 -6.25 6.59 -4.62
N ALA A 56 -5.98 6.41 -3.33
CA ALA A 56 -6.84 5.66 -2.40
C ALA A 56 -7.16 4.21 -2.84
N GLN A 57 -6.30 3.60 -3.66
CA GLN A 57 -6.39 2.20 -4.06
C GLN A 57 -5.75 1.30 -2.98
N PHE A 58 -6.35 1.30 -1.79
CA PHE A 58 -5.76 0.67 -0.59
C PHE A 58 -5.53 -0.83 -0.74
N ASP A 59 -6.37 -1.54 -1.51
CA ASP A 59 -6.19 -2.97 -1.75
C ASP A 59 -4.86 -3.28 -2.46
N GLN A 60 -4.58 -2.53 -3.53
CA GLN A 60 -3.35 -2.67 -4.29
C GLN A 60 -2.15 -2.18 -3.49
N ALA A 61 -2.31 -1.13 -2.67
CA ALA A 61 -1.27 -0.66 -1.76
C ALA A 61 -0.87 -1.74 -0.75
N ILE A 62 -1.82 -2.42 -0.10
CA ILE A 62 -1.52 -3.52 0.84
C ILE A 62 -0.77 -4.65 0.14
N ASN A 63 -1.18 -5.03 -1.09
CA ASN A 63 -0.49 -6.05 -1.87
C ASN A 63 0.93 -5.63 -2.26
N ALA A 64 1.13 -4.37 -2.66
CA ALA A 64 2.43 -3.82 -3.00
C ALA A 64 3.36 -3.81 -1.78
N PHE A 65 2.84 -3.48 -0.60
CA PHE A 65 3.60 -3.53 0.66
C PHE A 65 4.05 -4.97 0.98
N HIS A 66 3.15 -5.95 0.85
CA HIS A 66 3.52 -7.37 1.00
C HIS A 66 4.65 -7.75 0.05
N ARG A 67 4.62 -7.29 -1.21
CA ARG A 67 5.68 -7.57 -2.18
C ARG A 67 7.00 -6.90 -1.84
N LEU A 68 6.99 -5.64 -1.43
CA LEU A 68 8.21 -4.97 -0.96
C LEU A 68 8.85 -5.70 0.21
N PHE A 69 8.01 -6.21 1.11
CA PHE A 69 8.45 -7.02 2.22
C PHE A 69 9.04 -8.37 1.77
N ASP A 70 8.39 -9.07 0.83
CA ASP A 70 8.90 -10.34 0.24
C ASP A 70 10.26 -10.15 -0.45
N LEU A 71 10.51 -8.99 -1.04
CA LEU A 71 11.79 -8.62 -1.66
C LEU A 71 12.90 -8.31 -0.63
N ASN A 72 12.71 -8.67 0.64
CA ASN A 72 13.63 -8.48 1.77
C ASN A 72 14.09 -7.04 1.97
N LYS A 73 13.28 -6.08 1.52
CA LYS A 73 13.55 -4.70 1.82
C LYS A 73 13.17 -4.49 3.29
N GLN A 74 14.11 -4.04 4.12
CA GLN A 74 13.84 -3.60 5.49
C GLN A 74 12.93 -2.36 5.43
N GLN A 75 11.65 -2.57 5.17
CA GLN A 75 10.65 -1.53 5.08
C GLN A 75 10.02 -1.34 6.44
N LYS A 76 10.38 -0.22 7.04
CA LYS A 76 9.73 0.38 8.21
C LYS A 76 9.07 1.68 7.75
N ASP A 77 8.22 1.55 6.72
CA ASP A 77 7.46 2.69 6.24
C ASP A 77 6.21 2.85 7.11
N ASP A 78 6.46 3.28 8.35
CA ASP A 78 5.42 3.48 9.36
C ASP A 78 4.43 4.56 8.92
N GLU A 79 4.86 5.51 8.08
CA GLU A 79 4.00 6.52 7.46
C GLU A 79 3.00 5.86 6.51
N VAL A 80 3.43 4.98 5.61
CA VAL A 80 2.50 4.25 4.75
C VAL A 80 1.57 3.34 5.58
N LEU A 81 2.09 2.67 6.60
CA LEU A 81 1.25 1.85 7.50
C LEU A 81 0.21 2.68 8.23
N ASP A 82 0.55 3.89 8.69
CA ASP A 82 -0.38 4.83 9.31
C ASP A 82 -1.44 5.29 8.32
N ILE A 83 -1.04 5.73 7.11
CA ILE A 83 -1.98 6.19 6.09
C ILE A 83 -2.97 5.07 5.74
N LEU A 84 -2.50 3.84 5.52
CA LEU A 84 -3.37 2.69 5.24
C LEU A 84 -4.31 2.40 6.41
N THR A 85 -3.79 2.38 7.64
CA THR A 85 -4.57 2.09 8.84
C THR A 85 -5.64 3.14 9.09
N SER A 86 -5.25 4.42 9.10
CA SER A 86 -6.13 5.56 9.33
C SER A 86 -7.23 5.65 8.27
N ASN A 87 -6.92 5.40 7.00
CA ASN A 87 -7.92 5.38 5.94
C ASN A 87 -8.88 4.19 6.07
N VAL A 88 -8.39 2.98 6.33
CA VAL A 88 -9.25 1.80 6.50
C VAL A 88 -10.16 1.96 7.70
N LEU A 89 -9.67 2.47 8.83
CA LEU A 89 -10.48 2.76 10.01
C LEU A 89 -11.53 3.83 9.74
N ARG A 90 -11.19 4.86 8.96
CA ARG A 90 -12.15 5.86 8.51
C ARG A 90 -13.24 5.23 7.64
N MET A 91 -12.87 4.41 6.65
CA MET A 91 -13.84 3.68 5.82
C MET A 91 -14.76 2.78 6.65
N CYS A 92 -14.25 2.11 7.69
CA CYS A 92 -15.08 1.34 8.61
C CYS A 92 -16.10 2.18 9.38
N LYS A 93 -15.80 3.46 9.66
CA LYS A 93 -16.69 4.37 10.41
C LYS A 93 -17.69 5.09 9.51
N GLU A 94 -17.27 5.43 8.30
CA GLU A 94 -18.03 6.21 7.33
C GLU A 94 -18.86 5.33 6.37
N ALA A 95 -18.73 4.00 6.44
CA ALA A 95 -19.49 3.08 5.61
C ALA A 95 -21.00 3.24 5.83
N ASP A 96 -21.67 3.76 4.79
CA ASP A 96 -23.10 4.07 4.74
C ASP A 96 -23.93 2.96 4.08
N ASP A 97 -23.30 2.13 3.25
CA ASP A 97 -23.92 0.96 2.63
C ASP A 97 -23.18 -0.36 2.95
N GLU A 98 -23.86 -1.48 2.66
CA GLU A 98 -23.35 -2.83 2.90
C GLU A 98 -22.08 -3.12 2.08
N ALA A 99 -21.99 -2.60 0.85
CA ALA A 99 -20.85 -2.83 -0.02
C ALA A 99 -19.58 -2.12 0.48
N ALA A 100 -19.70 -0.87 0.93
CA ALA A 100 -18.64 -0.09 1.55
C ALA A 100 -18.20 -0.71 2.87
N ARG A 101 -19.15 -1.24 3.66
CA ARG A 101 -18.86 -1.96 4.90
C ARG A 101 -18.09 -3.25 4.62
N ASP A 102 -18.52 -4.05 3.66
CA ASP A 102 -17.85 -5.28 3.25
C ASP A 102 -16.44 -5.00 2.72
N GLN A 103 -16.29 -3.97 1.89
CA GLN A 103 -14.99 -3.53 1.40
C GLN A 103 -14.07 -3.10 2.55
N ALA A 104 -14.58 -2.31 3.50
CA ALA A 104 -13.80 -1.86 4.66
C ALA A 104 -13.39 -3.04 5.55
N VAL A 105 -14.29 -4.00 5.79
CA VAL A 105 -13.99 -5.24 6.54
C VAL A 105 -12.95 -6.08 5.82
N GLN A 106 -13.05 -6.22 4.50
CA GLN A 106 -12.07 -6.96 3.69
C GLN A 106 -10.68 -6.30 3.77
N LEU A 107 -10.60 -4.98 3.59
CA LEU A 107 -9.35 -4.23 3.69
C LEU A 107 -8.76 -4.30 5.10
N LYS A 108 -9.59 -4.18 6.14
CA LYS A 108 -9.18 -4.37 7.55
C LYS A 108 -8.59 -5.77 7.76
N GLY A 109 -9.23 -6.81 7.23
CA GLY A 109 -8.71 -8.17 7.28
C GLY A 109 -7.35 -8.34 6.59
N LYS A 110 -7.19 -7.77 5.39
CA LYS A 110 -5.91 -7.78 4.66
C LYS A 110 -4.82 -7.04 5.41
N LEU A 111 -5.13 -5.88 5.99
CA LEU A 111 -4.18 -5.09 6.76
C LEU A 111 -3.77 -5.79 8.07
N LEU A 112 -4.72 -6.43 8.77
CA LEU A 112 -4.41 -7.30 9.92
C LEU A 112 -3.47 -8.45 9.54
N ASN A 113 -3.64 -9.05 8.36
CA ASN A 113 -2.72 -10.06 7.85
C ASN A 113 -1.32 -9.48 7.62
N LEU A 114 -1.22 -8.28 7.02
CA LEU A 114 0.05 -7.58 6.83
C LEU A 114 0.77 -7.34 8.17
N PHE A 115 0.12 -6.73 9.15
CA PHE A 115 0.71 -6.53 10.47
C PHE A 115 1.09 -7.85 11.15
N GLY A 116 0.26 -8.89 11.01
CA GLY A 116 0.56 -10.23 11.49
C GLY A 116 1.87 -10.76 10.91
N ARG A 117 2.03 -10.70 9.58
CA ARG A 117 3.26 -11.10 8.87
C ARG A 117 4.47 -10.26 9.33
N LEU A 118 4.34 -8.94 9.38
CA LEU A 118 5.43 -8.06 9.79
C LEU A 118 5.87 -8.35 11.23
N SER A 119 4.93 -8.49 12.16
CA SER A 119 5.22 -8.78 13.57
C SER A 119 5.87 -10.15 13.81
N ALA A 120 5.59 -11.13 12.94
CA ALA A 120 6.18 -12.46 13.02
C ALA A 120 7.62 -12.52 12.48
N SER A 121 7.97 -11.61 11.57
CA SER A 121 9.26 -11.63 10.86
C SER A 121 10.24 -10.55 11.33
N GLN A 122 9.77 -9.43 11.87
CA GLN A 122 10.60 -8.32 12.33
C GLN A 122 10.02 -7.61 13.56
N THR A 123 10.88 -6.90 14.29
CA THR A 123 10.44 -6.03 15.39
C THR A 123 9.76 -4.79 14.80
N LEU A 124 8.46 -4.64 15.10
CA LEU A 124 7.69 -3.44 14.78
C LEU A 124 8.05 -2.28 15.72
N SER A 125 7.91 -1.05 15.23
CA SER A 125 8.02 0.16 16.05
C SER A 125 6.84 0.27 17.04
N SER A 126 6.98 1.17 18.03
CA SER A 126 5.87 1.51 18.93
C SER A 126 4.64 1.96 18.13
N ASP A 127 4.84 2.79 17.12
CA ASP A 127 3.77 3.36 16.30
C ASP A 127 3.07 2.25 15.50
N ALA A 128 3.83 1.37 14.84
CA ALA A 128 3.26 0.22 14.14
C ALA A 128 2.46 -0.72 15.07
N TRP A 129 2.88 -0.91 16.32
CA TRP A 129 2.10 -1.66 17.31
C TRP A 129 0.82 -0.94 17.72
N GLN A 130 0.83 0.38 17.86
CA GLN A 130 -0.37 1.16 18.15
C GLN A 130 -1.39 1.08 17.00
N LEU A 131 -0.91 1.16 15.75
CA LEU A 131 -1.73 0.96 14.56
C LEU A 131 -2.31 -0.46 14.51
N TYR A 132 -1.51 -1.47 14.80
CA TYR A 132 -2.01 -2.84 14.83
C TYR A 132 -3.07 -3.05 15.92
N ALA A 133 -2.85 -2.46 17.10
CA ALA A 133 -3.82 -2.51 18.19
C ALA A 133 -5.12 -1.78 17.82
N SER A 134 -5.06 -0.62 17.15
CA SER A 134 -6.25 0.13 16.74
C SER A 134 -7.09 -0.65 15.74
N LEU A 135 -6.47 -1.39 14.82
CA LEU A 135 -7.17 -2.31 13.91
C LEU A 135 -7.83 -3.47 14.64
N LYS A 136 -7.22 -4.02 15.70
CA LYS A 136 -7.81 -5.12 16.46
C LYS A 136 -8.91 -4.72 17.41
N ARG A 137 -9.01 -3.43 17.78
CA ARG A 137 -10.11 -2.97 18.62
C ARG A 137 -11.44 -3.30 17.93
N PRO A 138 -12.37 -3.97 18.63
CA PRO A 138 -13.72 -4.07 18.13
C PRO A 138 -14.22 -2.63 17.97
N SER A 139 -14.69 -2.27 16.77
CA SER A 139 -15.50 -1.06 16.62
C SER A 139 -16.65 -1.19 17.61
N ASP A 140 -16.88 -0.20 18.47
CA ASP A 140 -18.00 -0.24 19.42
C ASP A 140 -19.25 -0.68 18.66
N ALA A 141 -19.72 -1.88 19.00
CA ALA A 141 -20.73 -2.64 18.26
C ALA A 141 -22.14 -2.09 18.49
N SER A 142 -22.28 -0.77 18.43
CA SER A 142 -23.53 -0.03 18.55
C SER A 142 -23.80 0.89 17.36
N GLN A 143 -22.98 0.84 16.29
CA GLN A 143 -23.19 1.62 15.06
C GLN A 143 -22.84 0.87 13.76
N CYS A 144 -23.11 -0.43 13.69
CA CYS A 144 -23.23 -1.16 12.42
C CYS A 144 -24.66 -1.67 12.25
#